data_AF-A0A533YCQ9-F1
#
_entry.id   AF-A0A533YCQ9-F1
#
_cell.length_a   1.000
_cell.length_b   1.000
_cell.length_c   1.000
_cell.angle_alpha   90.00
_cell.angle_beta   90.00
_cell.angle_gamma   90.00
#
_symmetry.space_group_name_H-M   'P 1'
#
loop_
_entity.id
_entity.type
_entity.pdbx_description
1 polymer ?
#
loop_
_entity_poly.entity_id
_entity_poly.type
_entity_poly.pdbx_seq_one_letter_code
_entity_poly.pdbx_strand_id
1 'polypeptide(L)'
;MRFVERAGIVLESGRGPVPNIAEWIAKERIKGSWWGHPTGKQIFLITRKLRDSQKILVCRLVDGKLTFVHRRLWPTLLRLAHRFPKRRLAAVSEIHTQQGKHEIIEVPLAEWVPKGVLKEAHTMDESHAIAMLKESGLSIR
;
A
#
# COMPACT_ATOMS: atom_id res chain seq x y z
N MET A 1 -3.26 5.45 -11.00
CA MET A 1 -4.20 4.36 -10.66
C MET A 1 -3.84 3.04 -11.34
N ARG A 2 -3.92 2.93 -12.69
CA ARG A 2 -3.68 1.66 -13.42
C ARG A 2 -2.39 0.90 -13.07
N PHE A 3 -1.30 1.62 -12.79
CA PHE A 3 -0.04 0.99 -12.39
C PHE A 3 -0.18 0.19 -11.07
N VAL A 4 -0.75 0.81 -10.04
CA VAL A 4 -0.98 0.18 -8.73
C VAL A 4 -2.01 -0.92 -8.81
N GLU A 5 -3.07 -0.73 -9.61
CA GLU A 5 -4.06 -1.76 -9.88
C GLU A 5 -3.45 -3.02 -10.50
N ARG A 6 -2.62 -2.85 -11.53
CA ARG A 6 -1.93 -3.96 -12.20
C ARG A 6 -0.92 -4.63 -11.27
N ALA A 7 -0.03 -3.87 -10.65
CA ALA A 7 1.00 -4.40 -9.75
C ALA A 7 0.41 -5.01 -8.47
N GLY A 8 -0.71 -4.49 -7.98
CA GLY A 8 -1.35 -4.91 -6.73
C GLY A 8 -0.71 -4.29 -5.50
N ILE A 9 0.61 -4.44 -5.33
CA ILE A 9 1.39 -3.89 -4.22
C ILE A 9 2.54 -3.05 -4.79
N VAL A 10 2.69 -1.82 -4.31
CA VAL A 10 3.84 -0.96 -4.68
C VAL A 10 4.36 -0.20 -3.46
N LEU A 11 5.67 0.00 -3.39
CA LEU A 11 6.29 0.94 -2.46
C LEU A 11 6.03 2.38 -2.92
N GLU A 12 5.88 3.30 -1.96
CA GLU A 12 5.93 4.73 -2.27
C GLU A 12 7.33 5.12 -2.75
N SER A 13 8.36 4.64 -2.06
CA SER A 13 9.76 4.84 -2.38
C SER A 13 10.65 3.77 -1.74
N GLY A 14 11.92 3.74 -2.14
CA GLY A 14 12.92 2.80 -1.63
C GLY A 14 12.97 1.49 -2.42
N ARG A 15 13.81 0.56 -1.96
CA ARG A 15 14.03 -0.74 -2.61
C ARG A 15 13.27 -1.84 -1.89
N GLY A 16 12.79 -2.82 -2.64
CA GLY A 16 12.11 -3.99 -2.11
C GLY A 16 11.73 -4.97 -3.22
N PRO A 17 11.04 -6.06 -2.87
CA PRO A 17 10.63 -7.10 -3.82
C PRO A 17 9.46 -6.66 -4.72
N VAL A 18 8.79 -5.57 -4.38
CA VAL A 18 7.68 -4.99 -5.15
C VAL A 18 8.11 -3.70 -5.86
N PRO A 19 7.41 -3.28 -6.93
CA PRO A 19 7.74 -2.05 -7.64
C PRO A 19 7.68 -0.80 -6.77
N ASN A 20 8.43 0.24 -7.17
CA ASN A 20 8.49 1.55 -6.52
C ASN A 20 7.78 2.59 -7.41
N ILE A 21 6.77 3.28 -6.86
CA ILE A 21 6.00 4.24 -7.64
C ILE A 21 6.75 5.55 -7.91
N ALA A 22 7.59 6.03 -6.99
CA ALA A 22 8.38 7.24 -7.21
C ALA A 22 9.31 7.08 -8.42
N GLU A 23 9.98 5.92 -8.53
CA GLU A 23 10.83 5.59 -9.68
C GLU A 23 10.02 5.34 -10.95
N TRP A 24 8.83 4.72 -10.85
CA TRP A 24 7.94 4.57 -12.01
C TRP A 24 7.48 5.92 -12.58
N ILE A 25 7.19 6.89 -11.71
CA ILE A 25 6.83 8.26 -12.11
C ILE A 25 8.04 8.99 -12.71
N ALA A 26 9.21 8.88 -12.06
CA ALA A 26 10.45 9.50 -12.53
C ALA A 26 10.95 8.89 -13.85
N LYS A 27 10.53 7.66 -14.18
CA LYS A 27 11.03 6.85 -15.31
C LYS A 27 12.53 6.55 -15.22
N GLU A 28 13.09 6.68 -14.03
CA GLU A 28 14.49 6.43 -13.74
C GLU A 28 14.66 6.03 -12.28
N ARG A 29 15.87 5.55 -11.94
CA ARG A 29 16.22 5.29 -10.55
C ARG A 29 16.47 6.58 -9.80
N ILE A 30 15.89 6.72 -8.62
CA ILE A 30 16.09 7.89 -7.77
C ILE A 30 17.25 7.60 -6.81
N LYS A 31 18.33 8.37 -6.92
CA LYS A 31 19.42 8.37 -5.93
C LYS A 31 19.06 9.31 -4.78
N GLY A 32 18.90 8.77 -3.57
CA GLY A 32 18.57 9.55 -2.38
C GLY A 32 17.07 9.86 -2.27
N SER A 33 16.74 11.05 -1.74
CA SER A 33 15.36 11.45 -1.47
C SER A 33 14.66 11.95 -2.74
N TRP A 34 13.47 11.40 -3.02
CA TRP A 34 12.67 11.86 -4.16
C TRP A 34 12.17 13.31 -4.01
N TRP A 35 12.16 13.87 -2.79
CA TRP A 35 11.78 15.26 -2.52
C TRP A 35 12.66 16.27 -3.26
N GLY A 36 13.95 15.97 -3.44
CA GLY A 36 14.89 16.81 -4.19
C GLY A 36 14.96 16.50 -5.68
N HIS A 37 14.20 15.51 -6.16
CA HIS A 37 14.22 15.11 -7.57
C HIS A 37 13.49 16.15 -8.44
N PRO A 38 13.91 16.41 -9.69
CA PRO A 38 13.18 17.29 -10.61
C PRO A 38 11.69 16.92 -10.76
N THR A 39 11.38 15.63 -10.70
CA THR A 39 10.01 15.07 -10.75
C THR A 39 9.30 15.04 -9.40
N GLY A 40 9.91 15.55 -8.32
CA GLY A 40 9.43 15.45 -6.94
C GLY A 40 8.01 16.00 -6.75
N LYS A 41 7.71 17.15 -7.36
CA LYS A 41 6.35 17.73 -7.34
C LYS A 41 5.29 16.78 -7.93
N GLN A 42 5.61 16.12 -9.03
CA GLN A 42 4.72 15.17 -9.67
C GLN A 42 4.56 13.89 -8.84
N ILE A 43 5.65 13.41 -8.23
CA ILE A 43 5.61 12.28 -7.29
C ILE A 43 4.68 12.60 -6.11
N PHE A 44 4.83 13.78 -5.51
CA PHE A 44 3.97 14.24 -4.43
C PHE A 44 2.49 14.29 -4.83
N LEU A 45 2.16 14.92 -5.97
CA LEU A 45 0.78 15.04 -6.43
C LEU A 45 0.12 13.69 -6.72
N ILE A 46 0.87 12.73 -7.31
CA ILE A 46 0.34 11.41 -7.62
C ILE A 46 0.16 10.56 -6.36
N THR A 47 1.13 10.58 -5.45
CA THR A 47 1.05 9.83 -4.19
C THR A 47 -0.08 10.35 -3.30
N ARG A 48 -0.33 11.67 -3.27
CA ARG A 48 -1.52 12.28 -2.64
C ARG A 48 -2.82 11.69 -3.18
N LYS A 49 -3.01 11.70 -4.50
CA LYS A 49 -4.20 11.11 -5.15
C LYS A 49 -4.37 9.62 -4.85
N LEU A 50 -3.30 8.88 -4.58
CA LEU A 50 -3.39 7.48 -4.18
C LEU A 50 -3.83 7.33 -2.73
N ARG A 51 -3.32 8.17 -1.82
CA ARG A 51 -3.71 8.19 -0.41
C ARG A 51 -5.18 8.54 -0.22
N ASP A 52 -5.70 9.46 -1.05
CA ASP A 52 -7.11 9.89 -1.01
C ASP A 52 -8.07 8.87 -1.66
N SER A 53 -7.56 7.81 -2.28
CA SER A 53 -8.36 6.83 -2.99
C SER A 53 -8.93 5.74 -2.07
N GLN A 54 -10.25 5.60 -2.05
CA GLN A 54 -10.94 4.47 -1.39
C GLN A 54 -10.61 3.09 -1.99
N LYS A 55 -9.84 3.02 -3.08
CA LYS A 55 -9.39 1.76 -3.69
C LYS A 55 -7.99 1.35 -3.24
N ILE A 56 -7.33 2.16 -2.43
CA ILE A 56 -5.94 1.98 -2.02
C ILE A 56 -5.88 1.91 -0.50
N LEU A 57 -5.29 0.84 0.02
CA LEU A 57 -4.80 0.80 1.38
C LEU A 57 -3.38 1.38 1.38
N VAL A 58 -3.14 2.38 2.21
CA VAL A 58 -1.79 2.86 2.52
C VAL A 58 -1.38 2.20 3.83
N CYS A 59 -0.25 1.49 3.87
CA CYS A 59 0.20 0.79 5.07
C CYS A 59 1.73 0.64 5.08
N ARG A 60 2.27 -0.10 6.05
CA ARG A 60 3.72 -0.37 6.17
C ARG A 60 4.05 -1.86 5.98
N LEU A 61 3.45 -2.44 4.93
CA LEU A 61 3.50 -3.89 4.65
C LEU A 61 4.91 -4.41 4.35
N VAL A 62 5.63 -3.75 3.45
CA VAL A 62 6.92 -4.23 2.94
C VAL A 62 8.06 -3.61 3.76
N ASP A 63 8.70 -4.41 4.61
CA ASP A 63 9.80 -3.99 5.50
C ASP A 63 9.51 -2.76 6.37
N GLY A 64 8.25 -2.47 6.67
CA GLY A 64 7.87 -1.26 7.40
C GLY A 64 7.86 0.03 6.55
N LYS A 65 8.11 -0.06 5.24
CA LYS A 65 8.08 1.07 4.31
C LYS A 65 6.66 1.37 3.86
N LEU A 66 6.38 2.63 3.57
CA LEU A 66 5.07 3.01 3.08
C LEU A 66 4.75 2.30 1.75
N THR A 67 3.61 1.61 1.74
CA THR A 67 3.18 0.70 0.70
C THR A 67 1.75 1.03 0.31
N PHE A 68 1.47 1.09 -0.99
CA PHE A 68 0.13 1.18 -1.56
C PHE A 68 -0.32 -0.21 -1.99
N VAL A 69 -1.48 -0.64 -1.48
CA VAL A 69 -2.09 -1.92 -1.83
C VAL A 69 -3.45 -1.67 -2.47
N HIS A 70 -3.62 -2.16 -3.69
CA HIS A 70 -4.90 -2.07 -4.39
C HIS A 70 -5.96 -2.98 -3.78
N ARG A 71 -7.22 -2.51 -3.74
CA ARG A 71 -8.37 -3.21 -3.15
C ARG A 71 -8.57 -4.66 -3.58
N ARG A 72 -8.12 -5.03 -4.78
CA ARG A 72 -8.19 -6.42 -5.28
C ARG A 72 -7.40 -7.41 -4.42
N LEU A 73 -6.43 -6.94 -3.65
CA LEU A 73 -5.60 -7.76 -2.75
C LEU A 73 -5.99 -7.62 -1.28
N TRP A 74 -7.00 -6.81 -0.93
CA TRP A 74 -7.42 -6.71 0.47
C TRP A 74 -7.92 -8.04 1.04
N PRO A 75 -8.78 -8.82 0.34
CA PRO A 75 -9.18 -10.14 0.83
C PRO A 75 -7.98 -11.07 1.04
N THR A 76 -7.04 -11.06 0.10
CA THR A 76 -5.77 -11.80 0.17
C THR A 76 -4.95 -11.44 1.41
N LEU A 77 -4.76 -10.13 1.68
CA LEU A 77 -4.03 -9.68 2.86
C LEU A 77 -4.72 -10.04 4.16
N LEU A 78 -6.05 -9.97 4.19
CA LEU A 78 -6.84 -10.28 5.38
C LEU A 78 -6.84 -11.78 5.66
N ARG A 79 -6.95 -12.62 4.63
CA ARG A 79 -6.85 -14.08 4.77
C ARG A 79 -5.52 -14.48 5.40
N LEU A 80 -4.46 -13.77 5.04
CA LEU A 80 -3.09 -13.99 5.49
C LEU A 80 -2.70 -13.08 6.68
N ALA A 81 -3.64 -12.35 7.28
CA ALA A 81 -3.32 -11.32 8.27
C ALA A 81 -2.55 -11.86 9.48
N HIS A 82 -2.83 -13.11 9.87
CA HIS A 82 -2.16 -13.83 10.95
C HIS A 82 -0.66 -14.08 10.69
N ARG A 83 -0.21 -13.97 9.43
CA ARG A 83 1.20 -14.12 9.03
C ARG A 83 1.97 -12.80 9.02
N PHE A 84 1.32 -11.68 9.34
CA PHE A 84 1.96 -10.37 9.40
C PHE A 84 1.88 -9.77 10.81
N PRO A 85 2.89 -8.99 11.23
CA PRO A 85 2.74 -8.13 12.38
C PRO A 85 1.58 -7.15 12.16
N LYS A 86 0.62 -7.07 13.10
CA LYS A 86 -0.60 -6.24 12.98
C LYS A 86 -0.31 -4.79 12.55
N ARG A 87 0.75 -4.18 13.08
CA ARG A 87 1.20 -2.82 12.74
C ARG A 87 1.50 -2.61 11.25
N ARG A 88 1.90 -3.67 10.52
CA ARG A 88 2.19 -3.58 9.07
C ARG A 88 0.93 -3.52 8.22
N LEU A 89 -0.22 -3.91 8.78
CA LEU A 89 -1.54 -3.88 8.15
C LEU A 89 -2.42 -2.74 8.65
N ALA A 90 -1.93 -1.93 9.59
CA ALA A 90 -2.60 -0.70 9.99
C ALA A 90 -2.63 0.26 8.79
N ALA A 91 -3.79 0.84 8.52
CA ALA A 91 -3.95 1.85 7.50
C ALA A 91 -3.30 3.15 7.98
N VAL A 92 -2.44 3.72 7.16
CA VAL A 92 -1.83 5.03 7.38
C VAL A 92 -2.74 6.04 6.72
N SER A 93 -3.51 6.79 7.51
CA SER A 93 -4.39 7.84 7.00
C SER A 93 -3.82 9.21 7.33
N GLU A 94 -3.94 10.13 6.40
CA GLU A 94 -3.64 11.54 6.66
C GLU A 94 -4.93 12.28 6.94
N ILE A 95 -5.06 12.86 8.13
CA ILE A 95 -6.17 13.77 8.43
C ILE A 95 -5.72 15.18 8.11
N HIS A 96 -6.48 15.85 7.25
CA HIS A 96 -6.39 17.29 7.05
C HIS A 96 -7.00 17.99 8.27
N THR A 97 -6.16 18.56 9.14
CA THR A 97 -6.67 19.46 10.19
C THR A 97 -7.12 20.78 9.55
N GLN A 98 -8.06 21.48 10.19
CA GLN A 98 -8.56 22.78 9.71
C GLN A 98 -7.47 23.86 9.55
N GLN A 99 -6.28 23.62 10.12
CA GLN A 99 -5.12 24.52 10.07
C GLN A 99 -4.09 24.14 8.97
N GLY A 100 -4.42 23.20 8.08
CA GLY A 100 -3.54 22.76 7.00
C GLY A 100 -2.36 21.90 7.46
N LYS A 101 -2.27 21.53 8.74
CA LYS A 101 -1.35 20.48 9.20
C LYS A 101 -1.91 19.11 8.84
N HIS A 102 -1.07 18.28 8.22
CA HIS A 102 -1.38 16.88 7.97
C HIS A 102 -0.93 16.06 9.17
N GLU A 103 -1.88 15.47 9.88
CA GLU A 103 -1.58 14.49 10.93
C GLU A 103 -1.69 13.09 10.33
N ILE A 104 -0.64 12.30 10.51
CA ILE A 104 -0.64 10.89 10.13
C ILE A 104 -1.23 10.12 11.31
N ILE A 105 -2.39 9.50 11.10
CA ILE A 105 -2.95 8.53 12.04
C ILE A 105 -2.74 7.11 11.50
N GLU A 106 -2.60 6.16 12.42
CA GLU A 106 -2.66 4.74 12.11
C GLU A 106 -4.02 4.19 12.53
N VAL A 107 -4.80 3.72 11.56
CA VAL A 107 -6.10 3.08 11.78
C VAL A 107 -5.87 1.56 11.82
N PRO A 108 -6.17 0.89 12.94
CA PRO A 108 -6.01 -0.56 13.06
C PRO A 108 -6.77 -1.35 11.98
N LEU A 109 -6.26 -2.54 11.66
CA LEU A 109 -6.87 -3.44 10.67
C LEU A 109 -8.36 -3.72 10.93
N ALA A 110 -8.77 -3.85 12.20
CA ALA A 110 -10.16 -4.12 12.54
C ALA A 110 -11.12 -2.96 12.19
N GLU A 111 -10.60 -1.74 12.01
CA GLU A 111 -11.40 -0.52 11.89
C GLU A 111 -11.56 -0.04 10.44
N TRP A 112 -10.55 -0.21 9.58
CA TRP A 112 -10.64 0.28 8.19
C TRP A 112 -11.27 -0.71 7.21
N VAL A 113 -11.40 -1.99 7.58
CA VAL A 113 -11.76 -3.04 6.62
C VAL A 113 -13.27 -3.10 6.36
N PRO A 114 -13.73 -3.01 5.09
CA PRO A 114 -15.14 -3.18 4.77
C PRO A 114 -15.65 -4.59 5.08
N LYS A 115 -16.85 -4.72 5.66
CA LYS A 115 -17.46 -6.00 6.04
C LYS A 115 -17.52 -7.03 4.90
N GLY A 116 -17.78 -6.59 3.67
CA GLY A 116 -17.81 -7.48 2.50
C GLY A 116 -16.45 -8.12 2.20
N VAL A 117 -15.38 -7.36 2.38
CA VAL A 117 -13.99 -7.81 2.15
C VAL A 117 -13.58 -8.82 3.23
N LEU A 118 -14.01 -8.64 4.49
CA LEU A 118 -13.78 -9.63 5.55
C LEU A 118 -14.45 -10.97 5.23
N LYS A 119 -15.71 -10.95 4.77
CA LYS A 119 -16.42 -12.18 4.40
C LYS A 119 -15.69 -12.93 3.28
N GLU A 120 -15.29 -12.21 2.23
CA GLU A 120 -14.52 -12.77 1.13
C GLU A 120 -13.19 -13.37 1.60
N ALA A 121 -12.48 -12.64 2.48
CA ALA A 121 -11.24 -13.12 3.08
C ALA A 121 -11.44 -14.41 3.88
N HIS A 122 -12.54 -14.54 4.63
CA HIS A 122 -12.82 -15.76 5.42
C HIS A 122 -13.08 -16.99 4.57
N THR A 123 -13.67 -16.82 3.38
CA THR A 123 -13.97 -17.92 2.45
C THR A 123 -12.82 -18.25 1.49
N MET A 124 -11.77 -17.42 1.47
CA MET A 124 -10.64 -17.58 0.57
C MET A 124 -9.74 -18.73 1.01
N ASP A 125 -9.37 -19.60 0.06
CA ASP A 125 -8.34 -20.62 0.30
C ASP A 125 -6.98 -19.96 0.57
N GLU A 126 -6.24 -20.51 1.53
CA GLU A 126 -4.96 -19.92 1.93
C GLU A 126 -3.88 -20.06 0.86
N SER A 127 -3.86 -21.18 0.14
CA SER A 127 -2.87 -21.43 -0.92
C SER A 127 -3.13 -20.51 -2.11
N HIS A 128 -4.41 -20.28 -2.45
CA HIS A 128 -4.81 -19.27 -3.41
C HIS A 128 -4.37 -17.86 -2.99
N ALA A 129 -4.58 -17.49 -1.72
CA ALA A 129 -4.14 -16.20 -1.19
C ALA A 129 -2.61 -16.04 -1.30
N ILE A 130 -1.85 -17.08 -0.96
CA ILE A 130 -0.38 -17.10 -1.09
C ILE A 130 0.05 -16.88 -2.55
N ALA A 131 -0.62 -17.56 -3.50
CA ALA A 131 -0.33 -17.40 -4.93
C ALA A 131 -0.57 -15.97 -5.42
N MET A 132 -1.73 -15.38 -5.08
CA MET A 132 -2.06 -13.99 -5.42
C MET A 132 -1.05 -12.99 -4.84
N LEU A 133 -0.60 -13.23 -3.61
CA LEU A 133 0.41 -12.37 -2.98
C LEU A 133 1.74 -12.48 -3.71
N LYS A 134 2.17 -13.71 -4.05
CA LYS A 134 3.40 -13.97 -4.80
C LYS A 134 3.38 -13.30 -6.19
N GLU A 135 2.25 -13.33 -6.89
CA GLU A 135 2.06 -12.65 -8.17
C GLU A 135 2.24 -11.12 -8.07
N SER A 136 1.94 -10.53 -6.91
CA SER A 136 2.20 -9.11 -6.65
C SER A 136 3.66 -8.78 -6.30
N GLY A 137 4.53 -9.79 -6.32
CA GLY A 137 5.95 -9.68 -5.98
C GLY A 137 6.27 -9.85 -4.50
N LEU A 138 5.26 -9.99 -3.62
CA LEU A 138 5.47 -10.19 -2.20
C LEU A 138 5.37 -11.68 -1.83
N SER A 139 6.47 -12.26 -1.36
CA SER A 139 6.47 -13.61 -0.81
C SER A 139 6.46 -13.59 0.71
N ILE A 140 5.67 -14.47 1.30
CA ILE A 140 5.66 -14.73 2.74
C ILE A 140 6.27 -16.12 2.96
N ARG A 141 7.04 -16.26 4.05
CA ARG A 141 7.56 -17.55 4.50
C ARG A 141 6.47 -18.32 5.26
#